data_AF-A0A926U3G6-F1
#
_entry.id   AF-A0A926U3G6-F1
#
_cell.length_a   1.000
_cell.length_b   1.000
_cell.length_c   1.000
_cell.angle_alpha   90.00
_cell.angle_beta   90.00
_cell.angle_gamma   90.00
#
_symmetry.space_group_name_H-M   'P 1'
#
loop_
_entity.id
_entity.type
_entity.pdbx_description
1 polymer ?
#
loop_
_entity_poly.entity_id
_entity_poly.type
_entity_poly.pdbx_seq_one_letter_code
_entity_poly.pdbx_strand_id
1 'polypeptide(L)'
;MTTTKDSYIGHTLAKRYHLIKLIGQGSMGKVYGAKDMLLGGVPVAVKFLSHALLNKKMKDRFEREATTCAQLGHRSRHIVRVSDCGVDDEGIPFYVMEYLDGQSLSELIARQPLPLPRFLSLIRQICLGLQCAHQGILIDNELCPIIHRDIKPSNIVISHDDTLGELATILDFGIAKLLHEDSGQTNCFMGTLAYSSPEQMEGRELDARSDIYSLGVMMFQMLTSKMPLIAEPLNFSGWYRTHRLQMPRSFEAINPSLKLPRSLENLVMSCLAKSPDDRPQTAAEVIRELEPLEKQYRPGLELGKRIGDALAQKPIAPKIDLRLSEGAPTIATWPHDKPIADIVFPQVLSTNRETIASVWVMLPRQEIERRLICARYNWFLFSPSPHPVVLWLTVLFSRIAEPRWLSCYLDLRTNQGQHITRLLAESGQYRVLLFSKETKRCTNVLPATVPPSQCKLLMEWAAIGFSSPATSLYTVSKQMLKDELEKTKPSILLRLESLYADLNYNSNSTTSSAIVN
;
A
#
# COMPACT_ATOMS: atom_id res chain seq x y z
N MET A 1 -32.15 -29.87 11.28
CA MET A 1 -31.26 -28.80 10.79
C MET A 1 -30.19 -29.45 9.94
N THR A 2 -30.44 -29.55 8.63
CA THR A 2 -29.48 -30.10 7.67
C THR A 2 -28.42 -29.03 7.41
N THR A 3 -27.20 -29.26 7.91
CA THR A 3 -26.00 -28.53 7.52
C THR A 3 -25.75 -28.82 6.04
N THR A 4 -26.21 -27.93 5.16
CA THR A 4 -25.81 -27.92 3.75
C THR A 4 -24.29 -27.77 3.71
N LYS A 5 -23.60 -28.85 3.34
CA LYS A 5 -22.14 -28.88 3.17
C LYS A 5 -21.81 -27.85 2.08
N ASP A 6 -21.08 -26.79 2.43
CA ASP A 6 -20.68 -25.76 1.46
C ASP A 6 -19.80 -26.41 0.38
N SER A 7 -20.26 -26.41 -0.87
CA SER A 7 -19.68 -27.17 -1.99
C SER A 7 -18.23 -26.79 -2.31
N TYR A 8 -17.81 -25.59 -1.90
CA TYR A 8 -16.48 -25.06 -2.19
C TYR A 8 -15.41 -25.50 -1.18
N ILE A 9 -15.79 -25.86 0.05
CA ILE A 9 -14.80 -26.21 1.08
C ILE A 9 -14.13 -27.54 0.75
N GLY A 10 -12.80 -27.55 0.72
CA GLY A 10 -11.97 -28.69 0.31
C GLY A 10 -11.74 -28.79 -1.20
N HIS A 11 -12.36 -27.91 -2.00
CA HIS A 11 -12.12 -27.84 -3.43
C HIS A 11 -10.88 -26.98 -3.76
N THR A 12 -10.21 -27.30 -4.86
CA THR A 12 -9.04 -26.54 -5.35
C THR A 12 -9.43 -25.73 -6.57
N LEU A 13 -9.71 -24.45 -6.36
CA LEU A 13 -10.09 -23.50 -7.39
C LEU A 13 -8.92 -23.19 -8.33
N ALA A 14 -9.20 -23.17 -9.65
CA ALA A 14 -8.22 -22.89 -10.71
C ALA A 14 -6.94 -23.74 -10.59
N LYS A 15 -7.05 -24.97 -10.06
CA LYS A 15 -5.92 -25.88 -9.77
C LYS A 15 -4.80 -25.26 -8.90
N ARG A 16 -5.09 -24.17 -8.18
CA ARG A 16 -4.12 -23.39 -7.41
C ARG A 16 -4.57 -23.08 -5.99
N TYR A 17 -5.80 -22.62 -5.82
CA TYR A 17 -6.28 -22.11 -4.53
C TYR A 17 -7.12 -23.16 -3.82
N HIS A 18 -6.53 -23.82 -2.81
CA HIS A 18 -7.23 -24.82 -2.02
C HIS A 18 -8.08 -24.14 -0.93
N LEU A 19 -9.41 -24.21 -1.07
CA LEU A 19 -10.35 -23.51 -0.19
C LEU A 19 -10.52 -24.29 1.13
N ILE A 20 -10.21 -23.64 2.26
CA ILE A 20 -10.14 -24.28 3.59
C ILE A 20 -11.42 -24.04 4.39
N LYS A 21 -11.89 -22.79 4.45
CA LYS A 21 -13.02 -22.39 5.30
C LYS A 21 -13.70 -21.15 4.75
N LEU A 22 -15.00 -21.03 4.99
CA LEU A 22 -15.72 -19.78 4.78
C LEU A 22 -15.30 -18.78 5.88
N ILE A 23 -14.85 -17.59 5.51
CA ILE A 23 -14.41 -16.52 6.43
C ILE A 23 -15.31 -15.29 6.39
N GLY A 24 -16.16 -15.16 5.37
CA GLY A 24 -17.14 -14.10 5.29
C GLY A 24 -18.27 -14.42 4.31
N GLN A 25 -19.46 -13.92 4.59
CA GLN A 25 -20.60 -14.01 3.68
C GLN A 25 -21.39 -12.71 3.76
N GLY A 26 -21.65 -12.11 2.61
CA GLY A 26 -22.42 -10.87 2.50
C GLY A 26 -23.32 -10.87 1.27
N SER A 27 -23.94 -9.73 1.04
CA SER A 27 -24.83 -9.51 -0.11
C SER A 27 -24.10 -9.71 -1.45
N MET A 28 -22.85 -9.25 -1.54
CA MET A 28 -22.03 -9.32 -2.74
C MET A 28 -21.42 -10.70 -3.00
N GLY A 29 -21.46 -11.61 -2.02
CA GLY A 29 -20.99 -12.98 -2.18
C GLY A 29 -20.28 -13.55 -0.96
N LYS A 30 -19.44 -14.55 -1.19
CA LYS A 30 -18.77 -15.32 -0.15
C LYS A 30 -17.26 -15.14 -0.22
N VAL A 31 -16.61 -15.13 0.94
CA VAL A 31 -15.15 -15.05 1.07
C VAL A 31 -14.66 -16.29 1.79
N TYR A 32 -13.70 -16.99 1.18
CA TYR A 32 -13.10 -18.20 1.72
C TYR A 32 -11.62 -17.95 2.05
N GLY A 33 -11.16 -18.47 3.18
CA GLY A 33 -9.74 -18.61 3.46
C GLY A 33 -9.22 -19.82 2.69
N ALA A 34 -8.11 -19.64 1.98
CA ALA A 34 -7.53 -20.63 1.09
C ALA A 34 -6.00 -20.70 1.22
N LYS A 35 -5.40 -21.75 0.67
CA LYS A 35 -3.95 -21.85 0.48
C LYS A 35 -3.62 -21.73 -1.00
N ASP A 36 -2.69 -20.86 -1.35
CA ASP A 36 -2.09 -20.84 -2.68
C ASP A 36 -1.06 -21.97 -2.79
N MET A 37 -1.44 -23.06 -3.45
CA MET A 37 -0.64 -24.28 -3.56
C MET A 37 0.60 -24.09 -4.46
N LEU A 38 0.59 -23.10 -5.37
CA LEU A 38 1.78 -22.79 -6.19
C LEU A 38 2.83 -22.01 -5.38
N LEU A 39 2.39 -21.22 -4.41
CA LEU A 39 3.28 -20.46 -3.52
C LEU A 39 3.55 -21.20 -2.20
N GLY A 40 3.61 -22.54 -2.23
CA GLY A 40 3.96 -23.34 -1.04
C GLY A 40 2.92 -23.32 0.07
N GLY A 41 1.66 -23.02 -0.26
CA GLY A 41 0.55 -23.02 0.69
C GLY A 41 0.35 -21.71 1.45
N VAL A 42 0.89 -20.60 0.95
CA VAL A 42 0.70 -19.25 1.51
C VAL A 42 -0.81 -18.96 1.68
N PRO A 43 -1.24 -18.45 2.84
CA PRO A 43 -2.65 -18.16 3.09
C PRO A 43 -3.12 -16.97 2.24
N VAL A 44 -4.27 -17.14 1.61
CA VAL A 44 -4.97 -16.13 0.81
C VAL A 44 -6.45 -16.11 1.15
N ALA A 45 -7.14 -15.02 0.81
CA ALA A 45 -8.59 -14.95 0.86
C ALA A 45 -9.15 -14.89 -0.57
N VAL A 46 -10.19 -15.65 -0.85
CA VAL A 46 -10.83 -15.74 -2.17
C VAL A 46 -12.27 -15.27 -2.05
N LYS A 47 -12.62 -14.17 -2.70
CA LYS A 47 -13.99 -13.65 -2.74
C LYS A 47 -14.65 -14.06 -4.05
N PHE A 48 -15.84 -14.64 -3.96
CA PHE A 48 -16.70 -15.01 -5.07
C PHE A 48 -17.85 -14.03 -5.18
N LEU A 49 -18.26 -13.73 -6.41
CA LEU A 49 -19.51 -13.03 -6.67
C LEU A 49 -20.71 -13.93 -6.35
N SER A 50 -21.73 -13.38 -5.68
CA SER A 50 -22.96 -14.12 -5.38
C SER A 50 -23.66 -14.62 -6.65
N HIS A 51 -24.09 -15.89 -6.65
CA HIS A 51 -24.85 -16.46 -7.78
C HIS A 51 -26.13 -15.67 -8.08
N ALA A 52 -26.77 -15.09 -7.05
CA ALA A 52 -27.97 -14.26 -7.21
C ALA A 52 -27.71 -12.93 -7.96
N LEU A 53 -26.44 -12.55 -8.13
CA LEU A 53 -26.01 -11.32 -8.78
C LEU A 53 -25.33 -11.56 -10.13
N LEU A 54 -25.34 -12.80 -10.66
CA LEU A 54 -24.71 -13.14 -11.93
C LEU A 54 -25.45 -12.51 -13.13
N ASN A 55 -25.08 -11.27 -13.44
CA ASN A 55 -25.39 -10.61 -14.69
C ASN A 55 -24.17 -9.85 -15.20
N LYS A 56 -24.11 -9.55 -16.50
CA LYS A 56 -22.95 -8.91 -17.13
C LYS A 56 -22.49 -7.65 -16.39
N LYS A 57 -23.44 -6.75 -16.07
CA LYS A 57 -23.18 -5.48 -15.36
C LYS A 57 -22.53 -5.69 -13.98
N MET A 58 -22.93 -6.72 -13.24
CA MET A 58 -22.34 -7.06 -11.95
C MET A 58 -20.98 -7.73 -12.06
N LYS A 59 -20.76 -8.56 -13.10
CA LYS A 59 -19.44 -9.13 -13.39
C LYS A 59 -18.42 -8.03 -13.70
N ASP A 60 -18.75 -7.11 -14.62
CA ASP A 60 -17.88 -6.00 -15.01
C ASP A 60 -17.51 -5.11 -13.80
N ARG A 61 -18.47 -4.90 -12.88
CA ARG A 61 -18.23 -4.14 -11.65
C ARG A 61 -17.36 -4.87 -10.65
N PHE A 62 -17.55 -6.18 -10.52
CA PHE A 62 -16.75 -7.02 -9.65
C PHE A 62 -15.29 -7.06 -10.12
N GLU A 63 -15.08 -7.15 -11.43
CA GLU A 63 -13.75 -7.04 -12.04
C GLU A 63 -13.15 -5.65 -11.79
N ARG A 64 -13.92 -4.57 -12.01
CA ARG A 64 -13.45 -3.20 -11.72
C ARG A 64 -13.09 -2.99 -10.25
N GLU A 65 -13.84 -3.59 -9.32
CA GLU A 65 -13.52 -3.60 -7.89
C GLU A 65 -12.17 -4.27 -7.64
N ALA A 66 -11.96 -5.47 -8.19
CA ALA A 66 -10.69 -6.20 -8.08
C ALA A 66 -9.50 -5.40 -8.64
N THR A 67 -9.62 -4.82 -9.84
CA THR A 67 -8.58 -3.98 -10.46
C THR A 67 -8.26 -2.74 -9.62
N THR A 68 -9.30 -2.07 -9.12
CA THR A 68 -9.14 -0.87 -8.28
C THR A 68 -8.39 -1.20 -6.98
N CYS A 69 -8.79 -2.28 -6.31
CA CYS A 69 -8.13 -2.75 -5.10
C CYS A 69 -6.68 -3.18 -5.37
N ALA A 70 -6.40 -3.85 -6.49
CA ALA A 70 -5.04 -4.25 -6.85
C ALA A 70 -4.11 -3.03 -7.02
N GLN A 71 -4.55 -2.00 -7.74
CA GLN A 71 -3.77 -0.78 -7.95
C GLN A 71 -3.57 0.02 -6.66
N LEU A 72 -4.62 0.15 -5.84
CA LEU A 72 -4.57 0.90 -4.60
C LEU A 72 -3.78 0.18 -3.49
N GLY A 73 -3.94 -1.14 -3.35
CA GLY A 73 -3.23 -1.96 -2.37
C GLY A 73 -1.71 -1.99 -2.61
N HIS A 74 -1.25 -1.76 -3.85
CA HIS A 74 0.17 -1.57 -4.14
C HIS A 74 0.72 -0.22 -3.66
N ARG A 75 -0.14 0.79 -3.50
CA ARG A 75 0.24 2.16 -3.10
C ARG A 75 0.11 2.40 -1.61
N SER A 76 -0.85 1.74 -0.94
CA SER A 76 -1.09 1.92 0.48
C SER A 76 -1.30 0.59 1.19
N ARG A 77 -0.53 0.39 2.25
CA ARG A 77 -0.68 -0.76 3.15
C ARG A 77 -1.97 -0.74 3.99
N HIS A 78 -2.70 0.38 3.97
CA HIS A 78 -4.00 0.52 4.62
C HIS A 78 -5.16 0.12 3.72
N ILE A 79 -4.88 -0.47 2.55
CA ILE A 79 -5.85 -0.99 1.59
C ILE A 79 -5.47 -2.44 1.28
N VAL A 80 -6.47 -3.32 1.24
CA VAL A 80 -6.26 -4.74 0.96
C VAL A 80 -5.62 -4.95 -0.42
N ARG A 81 -4.60 -5.80 -0.48
CA ARG A 81 -3.95 -6.16 -1.74
C ARG A 81 -4.68 -7.31 -2.41
N VAL A 82 -5.25 -7.03 -3.58
CA VAL A 82 -5.73 -8.03 -4.54
C VAL A 82 -4.57 -8.46 -5.43
N SER A 83 -4.37 -9.77 -5.57
CA SER A 83 -3.25 -10.37 -6.31
C SER A 83 -3.66 -11.10 -7.58
N ASP A 84 -4.91 -11.56 -7.69
CA ASP A 84 -5.37 -12.35 -8.83
C ASP A 84 -6.89 -12.24 -9.00
N CYS A 85 -7.39 -12.54 -10.20
CA CYS A 85 -8.83 -12.65 -10.49
C CYS A 85 -9.08 -13.70 -11.56
N GLY A 86 -10.26 -14.32 -11.52
CA GLY A 86 -10.62 -15.36 -12.47
C GLY A 86 -12.09 -15.72 -12.41
N VAL A 87 -12.42 -16.82 -13.07
CA VAL A 87 -13.76 -17.40 -13.12
C VAL A 87 -13.64 -18.89 -12.80
N ASP A 88 -14.54 -19.42 -11.99
CA ASP A 88 -14.58 -20.84 -11.67
C ASP A 88 -15.18 -21.69 -12.81
N ASP A 89 -15.21 -23.01 -12.62
CA ASP A 89 -15.73 -23.96 -13.62
C ASP A 89 -17.24 -23.78 -13.90
N GLU A 90 -17.97 -23.11 -13.00
CA GLU A 90 -19.40 -22.79 -13.13
C GLU A 90 -19.64 -21.39 -13.72
N GLY A 91 -18.58 -20.66 -14.08
CA GLY A 91 -18.70 -19.32 -14.66
C GLY A 91 -18.85 -18.20 -13.63
N ILE A 92 -18.55 -18.46 -12.36
CA ILE A 92 -18.66 -17.52 -11.23
C ILE A 92 -17.35 -16.75 -11.06
N PRO A 93 -17.36 -15.41 -11.19
CA PRO A 93 -16.17 -14.59 -10.97
C PRO A 93 -15.67 -14.66 -9.53
N PHE A 94 -14.35 -14.68 -9.38
CA PHE A 94 -13.68 -14.57 -8.10
C PHE A 94 -12.43 -13.67 -8.20
N TYR A 95 -12.02 -13.12 -7.06
CA TYR A 95 -10.69 -12.53 -6.93
C TYR A 95 -10.00 -13.00 -5.66
N VAL A 96 -8.67 -12.99 -5.70
CA VAL A 96 -7.79 -13.44 -4.63
C VAL A 96 -7.09 -12.22 -4.04
N MET A 97 -7.12 -12.15 -2.71
CA MET A 97 -6.51 -11.09 -1.94
C MET A 97 -5.68 -11.66 -0.80
N GLU A 98 -4.83 -10.82 -0.21
CA GLU A 98 -4.09 -11.22 0.98
C GLU A 98 -5.02 -11.68 2.11
N TYR A 99 -4.61 -12.74 2.81
CA TYR A 99 -5.32 -13.17 4.01
C TYR A 99 -4.88 -12.29 5.18
N LEU A 100 -5.81 -11.51 5.72
CA LEU A 100 -5.58 -10.70 6.91
C LEU A 100 -5.90 -11.50 8.16
N ASP A 101 -4.88 -11.86 8.94
CA ASP A 101 -5.05 -12.53 10.23
C ASP A 101 -5.38 -11.48 11.30
N GLY A 102 -6.68 -11.26 11.49
CA GLY A 102 -7.19 -10.20 12.35
C GLY A 102 -8.70 -10.31 12.57
N GLN A 103 -9.27 -9.29 13.18
CA GLN A 103 -10.71 -9.20 13.43
C GLN A 103 -11.28 -7.93 12.81
N SER A 104 -12.56 -7.95 12.46
CA SER A 104 -13.22 -6.75 11.91
C SER A 104 -13.35 -5.65 12.97
N LEU A 105 -13.31 -4.38 12.55
CA LEU A 105 -13.57 -3.26 13.44
C LEU A 105 -15.00 -3.32 14.01
N SER A 106 -15.95 -3.89 13.26
CA SER A 106 -17.31 -4.16 13.77
C SER A 106 -17.31 -5.06 15.00
N GLU A 107 -16.52 -6.15 14.99
CA GLU A 107 -16.43 -7.06 16.14
C GLU A 107 -15.79 -6.40 17.34
N LEU A 108 -14.80 -5.52 17.12
CA LEU A 108 -14.14 -4.77 18.18
C LEU A 108 -15.09 -3.82 18.90
N ILE A 109 -15.79 -2.98 18.13
CA ILE A 109 -16.65 -1.92 18.71
C ILE A 109 -17.99 -2.47 19.22
N ALA A 110 -18.40 -3.67 18.79
CA ALA A 110 -19.57 -4.36 19.33
C ALA A 110 -19.37 -4.78 20.81
N ARG A 111 -18.11 -5.03 21.22
CA ARG A 111 -17.78 -5.42 22.59
C ARG A 111 -17.76 -4.21 23.53
N GLN A 112 -17.04 -3.17 23.14
CA GLN A 112 -16.89 -1.95 23.93
C GLN A 112 -16.34 -0.80 23.08
N PRO A 113 -16.49 0.45 23.55
CA PRO A 113 -15.86 1.60 22.89
C PRO A 113 -14.34 1.48 22.88
N LEU A 114 -13.70 2.05 21.87
CA LEU A 114 -12.24 2.05 21.79
C LEU A 114 -11.64 3.10 22.75
N PRO A 115 -10.57 2.74 23.49
CA PRO A 115 -9.77 3.71 24.21
C PRO A 115 -9.22 4.78 23.26
N LEU A 116 -9.21 6.04 23.70
CA LEU A 116 -8.83 7.19 22.87
C LEU A 116 -7.47 7.01 22.14
N PRO A 117 -6.38 6.52 22.77
CA PRO A 117 -5.11 6.32 22.07
C PRO A 117 -5.20 5.31 20.92
N ARG A 118 -6.00 4.24 21.10
CA ARG A 118 -6.22 3.22 20.08
C ARG A 118 -7.11 3.77 18.96
N PHE A 119 -8.19 4.47 19.32
CA PHE A 119 -9.05 5.18 18.37
C PHE A 119 -8.24 6.09 17.44
N LEU A 120 -7.40 6.98 18.00
CA LEU A 120 -6.57 7.92 17.25
C LEU A 120 -5.63 7.18 16.27
N SER A 121 -5.04 6.06 16.71
CA SER A 121 -4.22 5.19 15.86
C SER A 121 -4.95 4.71 14.63
N LEU A 122 -6.08 4.05 14.86
CA LEU A 122 -6.78 3.34 13.80
C LEU A 122 -7.41 4.33 12.84
N ILE A 123 -7.95 5.44 13.34
CA ILE A 123 -8.59 6.43 12.47
C ILE A 123 -7.58 7.14 11.57
N ARG A 124 -6.36 7.42 12.05
CA ARG A 124 -5.29 7.94 11.21
C ARG A 124 -4.96 6.98 10.07
N GLN A 125 -4.80 5.69 10.37
CA GLN A 125 -4.50 4.66 9.38
C GLN A 125 -5.61 4.55 8.31
N ILE A 126 -6.88 4.57 8.74
CA ILE A 126 -8.04 4.57 7.83
C ILE A 126 -8.03 5.83 6.95
N CYS A 127 -7.75 7.01 7.52
CA CYS A 127 -7.66 8.25 6.73
C CYS A 127 -6.53 8.21 5.71
N LEU A 128 -5.38 7.58 6.02
CA LEU A 128 -4.28 7.39 5.07
C LEU A 128 -4.68 6.46 3.90
N GLY A 129 -5.46 5.41 4.19
CA GLY A 129 -6.06 4.57 3.15
C GLY A 129 -7.01 5.35 2.26
N LEU A 130 -7.96 6.08 2.85
CA LEU A 130 -8.91 6.93 2.12
C LEU A 130 -8.21 8.00 1.28
N GLN A 131 -7.22 8.69 1.84
CA GLN A 131 -6.43 9.69 1.12
C GLN A 131 -5.76 9.08 -0.12
N CYS A 132 -5.20 7.87 -0.01
CA CYS A 132 -4.60 7.19 -1.16
C CYS A 132 -5.62 6.91 -2.27
N ALA A 133 -6.84 6.51 -1.90
CA ALA A 133 -7.91 6.26 -2.87
C ALA A 133 -8.42 7.55 -3.53
N HIS A 134 -8.61 8.61 -2.73
CA HIS A 134 -9.10 9.91 -3.21
C HIS A 134 -8.09 10.64 -4.10
N GLN A 135 -6.79 10.37 -3.95
CA GLN A 135 -5.76 10.82 -4.89
C GLN A 135 -5.90 10.19 -6.29
N GLY A 136 -6.70 9.12 -6.40
CA GLY A 136 -7.10 8.52 -7.66
C GLY A 136 -6.09 7.54 -8.24
N ILE A 137 -6.54 6.78 -9.23
CA ILE A 137 -5.73 5.83 -10.02
C ILE A 137 -5.80 6.21 -11.50
N LEU A 138 -4.85 5.74 -12.30
CA LEU A 138 -4.89 5.98 -13.75
C LEU A 138 -5.88 5.02 -14.40
N ILE A 139 -6.88 5.58 -15.07
CA ILE A 139 -7.84 4.88 -15.92
C ILE A 139 -7.80 5.58 -17.28
N ASP A 140 -7.45 4.87 -18.35
CA ASP A 140 -7.33 5.44 -19.70
C ASP A 140 -6.44 6.70 -19.78
N ASN A 141 -5.34 6.70 -19.02
CA ASN A 141 -4.39 7.81 -18.83
C ASN A 141 -4.95 9.05 -18.10
N GLU A 142 -6.15 8.99 -17.55
CA GLU A 142 -6.71 10.02 -16.69
C GLU A 142 -6.59 9.63 -15.20
N LEU A 143 -6.20 10.58 -14.37
CA LEU A 143 -6.13 10.38 -12.92
C LEU A 143 -7.53 10.52 -12.33
N CYS A 144 -8.14 9.40 -11.99
CA CYS A 144 -9.53 9.31 -11.53
C CYS A 144 -9.60 9.05 -10.02
N PRO A 145 -10.10 10.00 -9.20
CA PRO A 145 -10.37 9.79 -7.77
C PRO A 145 -11.26 8.58 -7.52
N ILE A 146 -10.88 7.72 -6.57
CA ILE A 146 -11.67 6.55 -6.18
C ILE A 146 -12.40 6.85 -4.90
N ILE A 147 -13.73 6.90 -4.97
CA ILE A 147 -14.63 7.04 -3.82
C ILE A 147 -15.03 5.64 -3.36
N HIS A 148 -14.90 5.36 -2.07
CA HIS A 148 -15.15 4.03 -1.53
C HIS A 148 -16.63 3.68 -1.42
N ARG A 149 -17.49 4.63 -1.01
CA ARG A 149 -18.98 4.53 -1.01
C ARG A 149 -19.60 3.54 0.00
N ASP A 150 -18.79 2.85 0.79
CA ASP A 150 -19.24 1.86 1.79
C ASP A 150 -18.29 1.78 2.98
N ILE A 151 -17.78 2.92 3.44
CA ILE A 151 -16.96 3.00 4.64
C ILE A 151 -17.82 2.65 5.86
N LYS A 152 -17.43 1.57 6.54
CA LYS A 152 -18.08 1.08 7.76
C LYS A 152 -17.16 0.10 8.51
N PRO A 153 -17.42 -0.15 9.80
CA PRO A 153 -16.57 -1.02 10.61
C PRO A 153 -16.36 -2.44 10.07
N SER A 154 -17.34 -3.03 9.38
CA SER A 154 -17.20 -4.39 8.84
C SER A 154 -16.25 -4.48 7.64
N ASN A 155 -15.92 -3.35 7.01
CA ASN A 155 -14.97 -3.30 5.90
C ASN A 155 -13.58 -2.84 6.35
N ILE A 156 -13.33 -2.78 7.66
CA ILE A 156 -12.01 -2.48 8.22
C ILE A 156 -11.56 -3.71 9.01
N VAL A 157 -10.41 -4.28 8.67
CA VAL A 157 -9.80 -5.36 9.44
C VAL A 157 -8.64 -4.81 10.25
N ILE A 158 -8.58 -5.19 11.52
CA ILE A 158 -7.47 -4.87 12.41
C ILE A 158 -6.64 -6.14 12.60
N SER A 159 -5.41 -6.09 12.10
CA SER A 159 -4.43 -7.19 12.13
C SER A 159 -3.19 -6.77 12.90
N HIS A 160 -2.36 -7.74 13.28
CA HIS A 160 -1.06 -7.45 13.89
C HIS A 160 -0.07 -6.95 12.83
N ASP A 161 0.74 -5.95 13.20
CA ASP A 161 1.87 -5.49 12.40
C ASP A 161 3.06 -5.23 13.32
N ASP A 162 4.23 -5.75 12.95
CA ASP A 162 5.44 -5.70 13.79
C ASP A 162 5.93 -4.26 14.04
N THR A 163 5.60 -3.31 13.16
CA THR A 163 6.04 -1.91 13.25
C THR A 163 5.03 -1.03 13.98
N LEU A 164 3.73 -1.21 13.67
CA LEU A 164 2.64 -0.37 14.18
C LEU A 164 1.92 -0.97 15.38
N GLY A 165 2.19 -2.24 15.72
CA GLY A 165 1.44 -3.06 16.67
C GLY A 165 0.11 -3.54 16.09
N GLU A 166 -0.69 -2.60 15.60
CA GLU A 166 -1.96 -2.86 14.91
C GLU A 166 -1.99 -2.15 13.55
N LEU A 167 -2.38 -2.89 12.51
CA LEU A 167 -2.63 -2.39 11.17
C LEU A 167 -4.12 -2.42 10.86
N ALA A 168 -4.68 -1.25 10.56
CA ALA A 168 -6.01 -1.10 9.99
C ALA A 168 -5.93 -1.16 8.46
N THR A 169 -6.66 -2.10 7.88
CA THR A 169 -6.73 -2.34 6.43
C THR A 169 -8.17 -2.18 5.95
N ILE A 170 -8.37 -1.31 4.97
CA ILE A 170 -9.65 -1.08 4.29
C ILE A 170 -9.86 -2.19 3.26
N LEU A 171 -11.03 -2.81 3.33
CA LEU A 171 -11.52 -3.82 2.39
C LEU A 171 -12.53 -3.22 1.41
N ASP A 172 -12.69 -3.87 0.26
CA ASP A 172 -13.86 -3.75 -0.64
C ASP A 172 -14.31 -2.31 -0.94
N PHE A 173 -13.71 -1.70 -1.97
CA PHE A 173 -14.23 -0.46 -2.54
C PHE A 173 -15.58 -0.77 -3.16
N GLY A 174 -16.67 -0.18 -2.65
CA GLY A 174 -18.08 -0.51 -2.93
C GLY A 174 -18.57 -0.29 -4.37
N ILE A 175 -17.69 -0.44 -5.35
CA ILE A 175 -17.90 -0.37 -6.80
C ILE A 175 -18.95 -1.38 -7.24
N ALA A 176 -18.99 -2.59 -6.67
CA ALA A 176 -20.06 -3.54 -6.95
C ALA A 176 -21.44 -3.13 -6.42
N LYS A 177 -21.55 -2.12 -5.54
CA LYS A 177 -22.82 -1.70 -4.89
C LYS A 177 -23.60 -0.62 -5.64
N LEU A 178 -23.15 -0.22 -6.82
CA LEU A 178 -23.76 0.81 -7.69
C LEU A 178 -25.08 0.38 -8.33
N LEU A 179 -26.09 -0.04 -7.58
CA LEU A 179 -27.41 -0.30 -8.16
C LEU A 179 -28.13 1.02 -8.41
N HIS A 180 -27.97 1.61 -9.59
CA HIS A 180 -29.02 2.34 -10.30
C HIS A 180 -28.61 2.58 -11.77
N GLU A 181 -29.51 2.22 -12.69
CA GLU A 181 -29.93 3.13 -13.78
C GLU A 181 -31.12 2.61 -14.60
N ASP A 182 -31.48 1.31 -14.61
CA ASP A 182 -32.37 0.81 -15.69
C ASP A 182 -33.59 -0.02 -15.30
N SER A 183 -33.98 -0.08 -14.03
CA SER A 183 -35.26 -0.72 -13.69
C SER A 183 -35.96 0.07 -12.60
N GLY A 184 -37.17 0.55 -12.91
CA GLY A 184 -38.09 1.21 -11.98
C GLY A 184 -38.61 0.32 -10.84
N GLN A 185 -37.77 -0.58 -10.32
CA GLN A 185 -37.98 -1.33 -9.10
C GLN A 185 -37.08 -0.74 -8.01
N THR A 186 -37.65 0.15 -7.22
CA THR A 186 -37.18 0.44 -5.86
C THR A 186 -37.24 -0.84 -5.03
N ASN A 187 -36.18 -1.64 -5.05
CA ASN A 187 -35.87 -2.64 -4.02
C ASN A 187 -34.52 -3.32 -4.32
N CYS A 188 -33.41 -2.65 -4.02
CA CYS A 188 -32.29 -3.23 -3.27
C CYS A 188 -31.19 -2.16 -3.13
N PHE A 189 -31.32 -1.25 -2.15
CA PHE A 189 -30.14 -0.49 -1.72
C PHE A 189 -29.22 -1.47 -1.00
N MET A 190 -28.23 -2.01 -1.71
CA MET A 190 -27.37 -3.12 -1.23
C MET A 190 -26.19 -2.62 -0.37
N GLY A 191 -26.33 -1.44 0.23
CA GLY A 191 -25.43 -0.83 1.20
C GLY A 191 -26.02 -0.86 2.62
N THR A 192 -25.18 -0.74 3.63
CA THR A 192 -25.66 -0.53 5.00
C THR A 192 -26.07 0.94 5.13
N LEU A 193 -27.36 1.23 4.87
CA LEU A 193 -27.96 2.58 4.85
C LEU A 193 -27.49 3.49 6.00
N ALA A 194 -27.26 2.90 7.16
CA ALA A 194 -26.86 3.57 8.39
C ALA A 194 -25.54 4.38 8.33
N TYR A 195 -24.69 4.15 7.32
CA TYR A 195 -23.43 4.89 7.11
C TYR A 195 -23.45 5.74 5.83
N SER A 196 -24.53 5.70 5.04
CA SER A 196 -24.59 6.39 3.75
C SER A 196 -24.72 7.90 3.95
N SER A 197 -24.02 8.68 3.13
CA SER A 197 -24.16 10.14 3.15
C SER A 197 -25.51 10.57 2.55
N PRO A 198 -26.04 11.75 2.93
CA PRO A 198 -27.29 12.26 2.37
C PRO A 198 -27.28 12.29 0.84
N GLU A 199 -26.21 12.79 0.23
CA GLU A 199 -26.07 12.89 -1.22
C GLU A 199 -25.97 11.52 -1.91
N GLN A 200 -25.41 10.50 -1.25
CA GLN A 200 -25.41 9.11 -1.73
C GLN A 200 -26.82 8.52 -1.72
N MET A 201 -27.63 8.83 -0.72
CA MET A 201 -29.03 8.40 -0.68
C MET A 201 -29.90 9.14 -1.70
N GLU A 202 -29.50 10.34 -2.12
CA GLU A 202 -30.18 11.12 -3.16
C GLU A 202 -29.76 10.71 -4.58
N GLY A 203 -28.77 9.82 -4.72
CA GLY A 203 -28.26 9.41 -6.02
C GLY A 203 -27.49 10.52 -6.75
N ARG A 204 -26.97 11.51 -6.03
CA ARG A 204 -26.12 12.56 -6.61
C ARG A 204 -24.74 12.01 -6.93
N GLU A 205 -23.99 12.75 -7.75
CA GLU A 205 -22.57 12.48 -7.92
C GLU A 205 -21.84 12.61 -6.59
N LEU A 206 -20.95 11.65 -6.32
CA LEU A 206 -20.24 11.53 -5.06
C LEU A 206 -18.79 11.92 -5.24
N ASP A 207 -18.26 12.61 -4.23
CA ASP A 207 -16.84 12.91 -4.10
C ASP A 207 -16.29 12.36 -2.77
N ALA A 208 -15.04 12.72 -2.44
CA ALA A 208 -14.36 12.27 -1.24
C ALA A 208 -15.11 12.59 0.06
N ARG A 209 -15.96 13.62 0.07
CA ARG A 209 -16.69 14.11 1.24
C ARG A 209 -17.84 13.19 1.61
N SER A 210 -18.30 12.34 0.69
CA SER A 210 -19.24 11.26 1.00
C SER A 210 -18.60 10.19 1.88
N ASP A 211 -17.36 9.79 1.59
CA ASP A 211 -16.60 8.87 2.45
C ASP A 211 -16.27 9.50 3.81
N ILE A 212 -16.03 10.82 3.87
CA ILE A 212 -15.80 11.56 5.13
C ILE A 212 -17.05 11.55 6.01
N TYR A 213 -18.25 11.61 5.44
CA TYR A 213 -19.48 11.46 6.20
C TYR A 213 -19.59 10.07 6.83
N SER A 214 -19.38 9.03 6.04
CA SER A 214 -19.38 7.63 6.51
C SER A 214 -18.30 7.40 7.57
N LEU A 215 -17.12 8.01 7.41
CA LEU A 215 -16.06 8.04 8.40
C LEU A 215 -16.51 8.72 9.70
N GLY A 216 -17.25 9.83 9.64
CA GLY A 216 -17.86 10.49 10.79
C GLY A 216 -18.79 9.58 11.58
N VAL A 217 -19.65 8.82 10.88
CA VAL A 217 -20.54 7.84 11.52
C VAL A 217 -19.73 6.76 12.22
N MET A 218 -18.70 6.23 11.54
CA MET A 218 -17.82 5.21 12.10
C MET A 218 -17.01 5.73 13.29
N MET A 219 -16.46 6.94 13.23
CA MET A 219 -15.71 7.55 14.34
C MET A 219 -16.57 7.68 15.59
N PHE A 220 -17.80 8.17 15.44
CA PHE A 220 -18.75 8.28 16.53
C PHE A 220 -19.00 6.91 17.18
N GLN A 221 -19.21 5.89 16.35
CA GLN A 221 -19.46 4.54 16.83
C GLN A 221 -18.23 3.90 17.48
N MET A 222 -17.01 4.18 16.99
CA MET A 222 -15.78 3.71 17.62
C MET A 222 -15.62 4.26 19.05
N LEU A 223 -16.04 5.52 19.27
CA LEU A 223 -15.91 6.20 20.56
C LEU A 223 -17.05 5.89 21.53
N THR A 224 -18.19 5.38 21.05
CA THR A 224 -19.40 5.22 21.88
C THR A 224 -20.02 3.81 21.82
N SER A 225 -19.61 2.97 20.89
CA SER A 225 -20.28 1.71 20.50
C SER A 225 -21.76 1.88 20.09
N LYS A 226 -22.22 3.10 19.84
CA LYS A 226 -23.59 3.44 19.45
C LYS A 226 -23.60 4.23 18.15
N MET A 227 -24.71 4.15 17.42
CA MET A 227 -24.87 4.95 16.20
C MET A 227 -25.21 6.41 16.56
N PRO A 228 -24.67 7.40 15.81
CA PRO A 228 -25.05 8.81 16.00
C PRO A 228 -26.49 9.09 15.57
N LEU A 229 -27.02 8.27 14.65
CA LEU A 229 -28.32 8.40 14.02
C LEU A 229 -29.01 7.03 14.01
N ILE A 230 -30.31 7.01 14.28
CA ILE A 230 -31.14 5.80 14.30
C ILE A 230 -32.41 6.11 13.53
N ALA A 231 -32.69 5.33 12.49
CA ALA A 231 -33.87 5.52 11.66
C ALA A 231 -35.08 4.77 12.20
N GLU A 232 -36.24 5.42 12.14
CA GLU A 232 -37.53 4.80 12.37
C GLU A 232 -38.48 5.23 11.24
N PRO A 233 -38.96 4.31 10.38
CA PRO A 233 -38.65 2.87 10.30
C PRO A 233 -37.24 2.55 9.74
N LEU A 234 -36.76 1.31 9.97
CA LEU A 234 -35.45 0.81 9.48
C LEU A 234 -35.44 0.45 7.99
N ASN A 235 -36.02 1.29 7.14
CA ASN A 235 -36.04 1.12 5.69
C ASN A 235 -35.38 2.33 5.00
N PHE A 236 -35.33 2.32 3.66
CA PHE A 236 -34.71 3.39 2.89
C PHE A 236 -35.27 4.77 3.21
N SER A 237 -36.59 4.94 3.27
CA SER A 237 -37.20 6.27 3.51
C SER A 237 -36.95 6.78 4.93
N GLY A 238 -36.93 5.91 5.93
CA GLY A 238 -36.56 6.26 7.29
C GLY A 238 -35.11 6.69 7.41
N TRP A 239 -34.17 5.93 6.81
CA TRP A 239 -32.75 6.29 6.78
C TRP A 239 -32.50 7.58 5.98
N TYR A 240 -33.18 7.75 4.86
CA TYR A 240 -33.10 8.96 4.04
C TYR A 240 -33.48 10.21 4.85
N ARG A 241 -34.65 10.17 5.50
CA ARG A 241 -35.12 11.26 6.36
C ARG A 241 -34.14 11.53 7.50
N THR A 242 -33.63 10.48 8.13
CA THR A 242 -32.71 10.56 9.27
C THR A 242 -31.39 11.20 8.87
N HIS A 243 -30.73 10.71 7.82
CA HIS A 243 -29.45 11.24 7.37
C HIS A 243 -29.59 12.68 6.87
N ARG A 244 -30.70 13.02 6.21
CA ARG A 244 -30.93 14.35 5.65
C ARG A 244 -31.33 15.41 6.67
N LEU A 245 -32.20 15.08 7.64
CA LEU A 245 -32.87 16.08 8.48
C LEU A 245 -32.47 16.02 9.96
N GLN A 246 -32.16 14.83 10.49
CA GLN A 246 -31.96 14.68 11.92
C GLN A 246 -30.54 15.06 12.34
N MET A 247 -30.41 15.84 13.41
CA MET A 247 -29.10 16.13 14.01
C MET A 247 -28.53 14.87 14.68
N PRO A 248 -27.23 14.57 14.49
CA PRO A 248 -26.55 13.51 15.23
C PRO A 248 -26.71 13.69 16.75
N ARG A 249 -26.85 12.57 17.46
CA ARG A 249 -26.81 12.56 18.94
C ARG A 249 -25.45 13.09 19.41
N SER A 250 -25.43 13.89 20.48
CA SER A 250 -24.16 14.31 21.08
C SER A 250 -23.51 13.16 21.88
N PHE A 251 -22.18 13.21 22.04
CA PHE A 251 -21.45 12.25 22.87
C PHE A 251 -21.96 12.23 24.32
N GLU A 252 -22.22 13.41 24.88
CA GLU A 252 -22.79 13.58 26.23
C GLU A 252 -24.16 12.90 26.36
N ALA A 253 -25.03 12.99 25.35
CA ALA A 253 -26.33 12.34 25.37
C ALA A 253 -26.25 10.80 25.27
N ILE A 254 -25.16 10.25 24.71
CA ILE A 254 -24.93 8.79 24.71
C ILE A 254 -24.37 8.34 26.04
N ASN A 255 -23.36 9.04 26.52
CA ASN A 255 -22.61 8.68 27.71
C ASN A 255 -22.07 9.96 28.38
N PRO A 256 -22.77 10.49 29.41
CA PRO A 256 -22.32 11.67 30.14
C PRO A 256 -20.97 11.53 30.84
N SER A 257 -20.51 10.29 31.07
CA SER A 257 -19.20 10.01 31.69
C SER A 257 -18.03 10.00 30.69
N LEU A 258 -18.33 9.99 29.39
CA LEU A 258 -17.31 9.97 28.33
C LEU A 258 -16.68 11.36 28.19
N LYS A 259 -15.43 11.52 28.63
CA LYS A 259 -14.68 12.77 28.51
C LYS A 259 -13.83 12.75 27.25
N LEU A 260 -14.28 13.46 26.21
CA LEU A 260 -13.51 13.66 24.97
C LEU A 260 -12.96 15.09 24.90
N PRO A 261 -11.79 15.30 24.26
CA PRO A 261 -11.34 16.64 23.90
C PRO A 261 -12.35 17.32 22.99
N ARG A 262 -12.67 18.59 23.25
CA ARG A 262 -13.69 19.31 22.48
C ARG A 262 -13.36 19.41 20.99
N SER A 263 -12.07 19.53 20.65
CA SER A 263 -11.61 19.51 19.25
C SER A 263 -11.95 18.19 18.54
N LEU A 264 -11.85 17.06 19.23
CA LEU A 264 -12.23 15.75 18.68
C LEU A 264 -13.75 15.66 18.45
N GLU A 265 -14.55 16.11 19.43
CA GLU A 265 -16.00 16.12 19.27
C GLU A 265 -16.43 16.96 18.08
N ASN A 266 -15.88 18.18 17.98
CA ASN A 266 -16.16 19.09 16.88
C ASN A 266 -15.76 18.48 15.53
N LEU A 267 -14.60 17.82 15.46
CA LEU A 267 -14.15 17.13 14.24
C LEU A 267 -15.15 16.05 13.81
N VAL A 268 -15.53 15.14 14.72
CA VAL A 268 -16.46 14.06 14.39
C VAL A 268 -17.83 14.61 13.96
N MET A 269 -18.31 15.65 14.65
CA MET A 269 -19.59 16.29 14.29
C MET A 269 -19.51 17.06 12.96
N SER A 270 -18.38 17.66 12.62
CA SER A 270 -18.18 18.34 11.33
C SER A 270 -18.20 17.36 10.16
N CYS A 271 -17.63 16.16 10.32
CA CYS A 271 -17.75 15.09 9.32
C CYS A 271 -19.22 14.68 9.08
N LEU A 272 -20.07 14.77 10.11
CA LEU A 272 -21.50 14.45 10.05
C LEU A 272 -22.38 15.61 9.55
N ALA A 273 -21.79 16.71 9.10
CA ALA A 273 -22.54 17.83 8.54
C ALA A 273 -23.36 17.40 7.32
N LYS A 274 -24.56 17.96 7.20
CA LYS A 274 -25.52 17.56 6.16
C LYS A 274 -25.05 18.03 4.78
N SER A 275 -24.61 19.27 4.69
CA SER A 275 -23.94 19.79 3.49
C SER A 275 -22.52 19.21 3.37
N PRO A 276 -22.10 18.72 2.20
CA PRO A 276 -20.71 18.35 1.95
C PRO A 276 -19.71 19.51 2.14
N ASP A 277 -20.11 20.74 1.88
CA ASP A 277 -19.25 21.93 1.99
C ASP A 277 -18.87 22.27 3.44
N ASP A 278 -19.68 21.83 4.40
CA ASP A 278 -19.48 22.05 5.84
C ASP A 278 -18.61 20.96 6.49
N ARG A 279 -18.16 19.96 5.72
CA ARG A 279 -17.31 18.86 6.18
C ARG A 279 -15.83 19.23 5.98
N PRO A 280 -14.88 18.51 6.61
CA PRO A 280 -13.51 18.50 6.11
C PRO A 280 -13.51 18.11 4.62
N GLN A 281 -12.76 18.84 3.80
CA GLN A 281 -12.82 18.66 2.34
C GLN A 281 -11.96 17.49 1.87
N THR A 282 -10.99 17.05 2.69
CA THR A 282 -10.13 15.90 2.38
C THR A 282 -9.83 15.06 3.62
N ALA A 283 -9.50 13.78 3.41
CA ALA A 283 -9.00 12.91 4.49
C ALA A 283 -7.71 13.46 5.13
N ALA A 284 -6.91 14.23 4.38
CA ALA A 284 -5.70 14.88 4.89
C ALA A 284 -6.02 15.97 5.93
N GLU A 285 -7.12 16.71 5.75
CA GLU A 285 -7.58 17.68 6.74
C GLU A 285 -8.00 17.00 8.04
N VAL A 286 -8.69 15.86 7.97
CA VAL A 286 -9.03 15.06 9.15
C VAL A 286 -7.76 14.61 9.88
N ILE A 287 -6.75 14.11 9.16
CA ILE A 287 -5.45 13.72 9.75
C ILE A 287 -4.79 14.90 10.48
N ARG A 288 -4.81 16.09 9.87
CA ARG A 288 -4.21 17.30 10.45
C ARG A 288 -4.91 17.71 11.75
N GLU A 289 -6.24 17.61 11.83
CA GLU A 289 -6.99 17.90 13.06
C GLU A 289 -6.75 16.87 14.17
N LEU A 290 -6.43 15.62 13.81
CA LEU A 290 -6.10 14.57 14.77
C LEU A 290 -4.69 14.71 15.35
N GLU A 291 -3.76 15.31 14.60
CA GLU A 291 -2.32 15.33 14.94
C GLU A 291 -1.99 15.94 16.33
N PRO A 292 -2.60 17.06 16.77
CA PRO A 292 -2.40 17.58 18.12
C PRO A 292 -2.87 16.61 19.22
N LEU A 293 -3.99 15.91 18.98
CA LEU A 293 -4.54 14.93 19.90
C LEU A 293 -3.65 13.70 20.00
N GLU A 294 -3.05 13.27 18.89
CA GLU A 294 -2.08 12.18 18.90
C GLU A 294 -0.86 12.52 19.75
N LYS A 295 -0.32 13.74 19.64
CA LYS A 295 0.81 14.19 20.47
C LYS A 295 0.45 14.17 21.96
N GLN A 296 -0.75 14.62 22.31
CA GLN A 296 -1.21 14.71 23.70
C GLN A 296 -1.52 13.34 24.33
N TYR A 297 -2.17 12.44 23.59
CA TYR A 297 -2.70 11.19 24.13
C TYR A 297 -1.90 9.94 23.71
N ARG A 298 -0.85 10.09 22.89
CA ARG A 298 0.10 9.03 22.52
C ARG A 298 1.55 9.51 22.74
N PRO A 299 2.00 9.69 24.00
CA PRO A 299 3.32 10.24 24.31
C PRO A 299 4.49 9.40 23.78
N GLY A 300 4.29 8.12 23.42
CA GLY A 300 5.29 7.29 22.75
C GLY A 300 5.71 7.79 21.35
N LEU A 301 4.91 8.68 20.72
CA LEU A 301 5.24 9.30 19.43
C LEU A 301 6.19 10.50 19.58
N GLU A 302 6.29 11.12 20.77
CA GLU A 302 7.13 12.30 21.03
C GLU A 302 8.63 11.99 20.93
N LEU A 303 9.07 10.77 21.22
CA LEU A 303 10.49 10.41 21.08
C LEU A 303 10.91 10.38 19.60
N GLY A 304 10.03 9.90 18.71
CA GLY A 304 10.25 9.92 17.26
C GLY A 304 10.08 11.31 16.63
N LYS A 305 9.13 12.11 17.15
CA LYS A 305 8.86 13.48 16.67
C LYS A 305 9.87 14.52 17.17
N ARG A 306 10.36 14.44 18.41
CA ARG A 306 11.41 15.35 18.90
C ARG A 306 12.74 15.16 18.18
N ILE A 307 13.04 13.93 17.75
CA ILE A 307 14.18 13.66 16.87
C ILE A 307 13.89 14.17 15.45
N GLY A 308 12.67 13.95 14.92
CA GLY A 308 12.26 14.43 13.59
C GLY A 308 12.20 15.96 13.44
N ASP A 309 11.68 16.67 14.45
CA ASP A 309 11.51 18.13 14.44
C ASP A 309 12.84 18.85 14.74
N ALA A 310 13.74 18.25 15.51
CA ALA A 310 15.12 18.73 15.67
C ALA A 310 15.96 18.57 14.39
N LEU A 311 15.61 17.61 13.53
CA LEU A 311 16.24 17.39 12.22
C LEU A 311 15.58 18.20 11.08
N ALA A 312 14.33 18.68 11.28
CA ALA A 312 13.60 19.50 10.30
C ALA A 312 13.94 21.01 10.35
N GLN A 313 14.67 21.46 11.37
CA GLN A 313 15.19 22.84 11.43
C GLN A 313 16.55 22.97 10.73
N LYS A 314 16.59 22.73 9.42
CA LYS A 314 17.58 23.29 8.50
C LYS A 314 16.98 23.37 7.09
N PRO A 315 17.33 24.40 6.30
CA PRO A 315 16.46 24.94 5.28
C PRO A 315 16.20 23.97 4.12
N ILE A 316 14.97 24.04 3.64
CA ILE A 316 14.45 23.44 2.41
C ILE A 316 15.40 23.80 1.26
N ALA A 317 16.08 22.79 0.70
CA ALA A 317 16.74 22.90 -0.60
C ALA A 317 15.67 22.97 -1.71
N PRO A 318 15.92 23.74 -2.79
CA PRO A 318 14.88 24.11 -3.75
C PRO A 318 14.43 22.93 -4.62
N LYS A 319 13.21 23.04 -5.16
CA LYS A 319 12.69 22.20 -6.24
C LYS A 319 13.77 22.02 -7.32
N ILE A 320 14.26 20.79 -7.49
CA ILE A 320 15.16 20.45 -8.59
C ILE A 320 14.30 20.19 -9.82
N ASP A 321 14.51 21.06 -10.79
CA ASP A 321 14.04 21.00 -12.17
C ASP A 321 14.60 19.72 -12.84
N LEU A 322 13.71 18.91 -13.41
CA LEU A 322 14.04 17.66 -14.11
C LEU A 322 14.59 17.98 -15.50
N ARG A 323 15.83 18.49 -15.55
CA ARG A 323 16.68 18.43 -16.76
C ARG A 323 18.11 18.15 -16.33
N LEU A 324 18.51 16.87 -16.38
CA LEU A 324 19.93 16.53 -16.44
C LEU A 324 20.46 17.05 -17.77
N SER A 325 21.06 18.24 -17.75
CA SER A 325 21.84 18.75 -18.86
C SER A 325 23.06 17.87 -19.06
N GLU A 326 23.42 17.72 -20.33
CA GLU A 326 24.68 17.22 -20.83
C GLU A 326 25.85 17.69 -19.97
N GLY A 327 26.61 16.71 -19.48
CA GLY A 327 27.73 16.92 -18.57
C GLY A 327 28.20 15.55 -18.10
N ALA A 328 28.90 14.85 -18.98
CA ALA A 328 29.45 13.52 -18.72
C ALA A 328 30.15 13.49 -17.35
N PRO A 329 29.92 12.46 -16.51
CA PRO A 329 30.82 12.24 -15.39
C PRO A 329 32.20 11.92 -15.97
N THR A 330 33.22 12.63 -15.48
CA THR A 330 34.64 12.32 -15.66
C THR A 330 34.79 10.80 -15.64
N ILE A 331 35.28 10.22 -16.74
CA ILE A 331 35.32 8.77 -17.00
C ILE A 331 35.86 8.06 -15.77
N ALA A 332 34.97 7.51 -14.93
CA ALA A 332 35.40 6.67 -13.82
C ALA A 332 36.16 5.48 -14.43
N THR A 333 37.38 5.27 -13.98
CA THR A 333 38.23 4.14 -14.38
C THR A 333 38.03 3.00 -13.40
N TRP A 334 37.99 1.76 -13.90
CA TRP A 334 37.85 0.60 -13.04
C TRP A 334 38.98 0.53 -12.00
N PRO A 335 38.72 0.20 -10.73
CA PRO A 335 39.75 0.17 -9.71
C PRO A 335 40.80 -0.91 -9.99
N HIS A 336 42.08 -0.58 -9.82
CA HIS A 336 43.18 -1.51 -10.12
C HIS A 336 43.22 -2.74 -9.21
N ASP A 337 42.65 -2.65 -8.01
CA ASP A 337 42.58 -3.71 -7.01
C ASP A 337 41.39 -4.68 -7.24
N LYS A 338 40.56 -4.44 -8.25
CA LYS A 338 39.37 -5.24 -8.54
C LYS A 338 39.57 -6.10 -9.78
N PRO A 339 39.19 -7.39 -9.74
CA PRO A 339 39.34 -8.26 -10.90
C PRO A 339 38.44 -7.81 -12.04
N ILE A 340 38.88 -8.09 -13.27
CA ILE A 340 38.06 -7.92 -14.48
C ILE A 340 37.16 -9.14 -14.59
N ALA A 341 36.01 -9.09 -13.95
CA ALA A 341 35.07 -10.20 -13.84
C ALA A 341 33.65 -9.68 -13.67
N ASP A 342 32.66 -10.58 -13.78
CA ASP A 342 31.24 -10.26 -13.59
C ASP A 342 30.92 -10.02 -12.12
N ILE A 343 31.37 -8.87 -11.61
CA ILE A 343 31.27 -8.51 -10.20
C ILE A 343 30.46 -7.24 -10.00
N VAL A 344 29.93 -7.13 -8.80
CA VAL A 344 29.21 -5.96 -8.31
C VAL A 344 29.69 -5.63 -6.92
N PHE A 345 29.89 -4.35 -6.63
CA PHE A 345 30.23 -3.89 -5.29
C PHE A 345 29.80 -2.43 -5.07
N PRO A 346 29.58 -2.03 -3.81
CA PRO A 346 29.21 -0.67 -3.48
C PRO A 346 30.45 0.22 -3.35
N GLN A 347 30.37 1.45 -3.85
CA GLN A 347 31.43 2.45 -3.73
C GLN A 347 30.83 3.86 -3.62
N VAL A 348 31.53 4.76 -2.95
CA VAL A 348 31.15 6.17 -2.86
C VAL A 348 31.74 6.90 -4.07
N LEU A 349 30.89 7.60 -4.81
CA LEU A 349 31.31 8.47 -5.90
C LEU A 349 31.34 9.92 -5.38
N SER A 350 32.52 10.51 -5.37
CA SER A 350 32.70 11.93 -5.01
C SER A 350 32.85 12.74 -6.29
N THR A 351 31.96 13.70 -6.50
CA THR A 351 32.07 14.69 -7.58
C THR A 351 32.34 16.06 -6.97
N ASN A 352 32.72 17.06 -7.77
CA ASN A 352 32.99 18.42 -7.28
C ASN A 352 31.79 19.11 -6.61
N ARG A 353 30.57 18.52 -6.68
CA ARG A 353 29.33 19.09 -6.15
C ARG A 353 28.63 18.19 -5.14
N GLU A 354 28.75 16.87 -5.26
CA GLU A 354 28.05 15.91 -4.40
C GLU A 354 28.84 14.62 -4.17
N THR A 355 28.64 14.04 -2.99
CA THR A 355 29.05 12.68 -2.62
C THR A 355 27.82 11.78 -2.68
N ILE A 356 27.83 10.78 -3.56
CA ILE A 356 26.67 9.91 -3.78
C ILE A 356 27.05 8.43 -3.63
N ALA A 357 26.15 7.64 -3.04
CA ALA A 357 26.30 6.19 -3.01
C ALA A 357 26.19 5.63 -4.44
N SER A 358 27.00 4.63 -4.76
CA SER A 358 26.97 4.00 -6.07
C SER A 358 27.23 2.51 -6.05
N VAL A 359 26.68 1.82 -7.04
CA VAL A 359 26.90 0.39 -7.31
C VAL A 359 27.75 0.30 -8.57
N TRP A 360 28.92 -0.30 -8.45
CA TRP A 360 29.84 -0.48 -9.58
C TRP A 360 29.67 -1.91 -10.09
N VAL A 361 29.39 -2.04 -11.38
CA VAL A 361 29.12 -3.32 -12.02
C VAL A 361 30.03 -3.46 -13.23
N MET A 362 30.71 -4.60 -13.35
CA MET A 362 31.44 -4.94 -14.56
C MET A 362 30.73 -6.06 -15.31
N LEU A 363 30.44 -5.83 -16.59
CA LEU A 363 29.76 -6.77 -17.49
C LEU A 363 30.39 -6.68 -18.90
N PRO A 364 30.21 -7.71 -19.76
CA PRO A 364 30.51 -7.59 -21.18
C PRO A 364 29.75 -6.43 -21.83
N ARG A 365 30.35 -5.73 -22.79
CA ARG A 365 29.72 -4.58 -23.44
C ARG A 365 28.35 -4.91 -24.05
N GLN A 366 28.24 -6.06 -24.70
CA GLN A 366 26.99 -6.52 -25.29
C GLN A 366 25.89 -6.75 -24.24
N GLU A 367 26.27 -7.13 -23.01
CA GLU A 367 25.33 -7.35 -21.91
C GLU A 367 24.79 -6.02 -21.36
N ILE A 368 25.64 -4.98 -21.32
CA ILE A 368 25.30 -3.60 -20.94
C ILE A 368 24.32 -3.01 -21.95
N GLU A 369 24.63 -3.13 -23.25
CA GLU A 369 23.79 -2.60 -24.34
C GLU A 369 22.37 -3.20 -24.30
N ARG A 370 22.22 -4.50 -24.01
CA ARG A 370 20.91 -5.16 -23.83
C ARG A 370 20.11 -4.68 -22.62
N ARG A 371 20.72 -3.92 -21.70
CA ARG A 371 20.14 -3.49 -20.42
C ARG A 371 20.06 -1.97 -20.25
N LEU A 372 20.28 -1.20 -21.31
CA LEU A 372 20.10 0.25 -21.29
C LEU A 372 18.63 0.65 -21.09
N ILE A 373 17.72 -0.13 -21.69
CA ILE A 373 16.28 -0.01 -21.49
C ILE A 373 15.85 -1.17 -20.61
N CYS A 374 15.81 -0.95 -19.30
CA CYS A 374 15.42 -1.95 -18.30
C CYS A 374 14.55 -1.35 -17.20
N ALA A 375 13.70 -2.19 -16.62
CA ALA A 375 12.99 -1.89 -15.39
C ALA A 375 13.93 -2.19 -14.24
N ARG A 376 13.87 -1.34 -13.23
CA ARG A 376 14.80 -1.36 -12.10
C ARG A 376 14.00 -1.55 -10.83
N TYR A 377 14.36 -2.59 -10.09
CA TYR A 377 13.78 -2.88 -8.78
C TYR A 377 14.85 -2.78 -7.71
N ASN A 378 14.59 -1.97 -6.69
CA ASN A 378 15.53 -1.67 -5.62
C ASN A 378 14.95 -2.10 -4.29
N TRP A 379 15.70 -2.86 -3.51
CA TRP A 379 15.23 -3.34 -2.22
C TRP A 379 16.38 -3.54 -1.24
N PHE A 380 16.13 -3.31 0.04
CA PHE A 380 17.09 -3.44 1.11
C PHE A 380 16.55 -4.38 2.19
N LEU A 381 17.43 -5.23 2.72
CA LEU A 381 17.16 -6.14 3.82
C LEU A 381 18.23 -5.99 4.89
N PHE A 382 17.87 -6.15 6.15
CA PHE A 382 18.79 -6.00 7.28
C PHE A 382 18.77 -7.22 8.17
N SER A 383 19.97 -7.71 8.52
CA SER A 383 20.18 -8.72 9.54
C SER A 383 20.90 -8.04 10.70
N PRO A 384 20.25 -7.82 11.87
CA PRO A 384 20.89 -7.18 13.03
C PRO A 384 21.82 -8.12 13.82
N SER A 385 21.60 -9.42 13.70
CA SER A 385 22.27 -10.48 14.46
C SER A 385 22.45 -11.70 13.57
N PRO A 386 23.56 -12.47 13.70
CA PRO A 386 24.64 -12.31 14.70
C PRO A 386 25.69 -11.23 14.38
N HIS A 387 25.67 -10.65 13.18
CA HIS A 387 26.48 -9.49 12.76
C HIS A 387 25.62 -8.51 11.95
N PRO A 388 25.68 -7.19 12.18
CA PRO A 388 24.79 -6.23 11.51
C PRO A 388 25.18 -6.03 10.05
N VAL A 389 24.38 -6.57 9.12
CA VAL A 389 24.62 -6.51 7.67
C VAL A 389 23.37 -6.04 6.94
N VAL A 390 23.54 -5.12 6.00
CA VAL A 390 22.48 -4.72 5.05
C VAL A 390 22.76 -5.35 3.69
N LEU A 391 21.78 -6.10 3.17
CA LEU A 391 21.72 -6.49 1.77
C LEU A 391 21.09 -5.35 0.98
N TRP A 392 21.84 -4.83 0.02
CA TRP A 392 21.41 -3.84 -0.96
C TRP A 392 21.22 -4.54 -2.31
N LEU A 393 19.97 -4.68 -2.74
CA LEU A 393 19.62 -5.31 -3.99
C LEU A 393 19.19 -4.28 -5.04
N THR A 394 19.79 -4.38 -6.22
CA THR A 394 19.30 -3.76 -7.46
C THR A 394 19.07 -4.85 -8.50
N VAL A 395 17.90 -4.88 -9.13
CA VAL A 395 17.61 -5.84 -10.22
C VAL A 395 17.43 -5.06 -11.51
N LEU A 396 18.23 -5.39 -12.53
CA LEU A 396 18.06 -4.89 -13.89
C LEU A 396 17.29 -5.94 -14.69
N PHE A 397 16.05 -5.66 -15.02
CA PHE A 397 15.15 -6.58 -15.69
C PHE A 397 14.86 -6.13 -17.13
N SER A 398 14.97 -7.06 -18.08
CA SER A 398 14.68 -6.87 -19.50
C SER A 398 14.03 -8.14 -20.06
N ARG A 399 13.15 -8.04 -21.07
CA ARG A 399 12.55 -9.23 -21.70
C ARG A 399 13.49 -9.98 -22.65
N ILE A 400 14.52 -9.30 -23.16
CA ILE A 400 15.46 -9.86 -24.14
C ILE A 400 16.68 -10.50 -23.49
N ALA A 401 16.81 -10.42 -22.17
CA ALA A 401 17.94 -10.94 -21.43
C ALA A 401 17.54 -11.35 -20.01
N GLU A 402 18.21 -12.36 -19.45
CA GLU A 402 17.94 -12.80 -18.09
C GLU A 402 18.11 -11.66 -17.06
N PRO A 403 17.27 -11.64 -16.00
CA PRO A 403 17.33 -10.65 -14.94
C PRO A 403 18.72 -10.60 -14.30
N ARG A 404 19.31 -9.39 -14.23
CA ARG A 404 20.61 -9.20 -13.58
C ARG A 404 20.42 -8.76 -12.15
N TRP A 405 20.78 -9.65 -11.22
CA TRP A 405 20.73 -9.42 -9.78
C TRP A 405 22.05 -8.80 -9.31
N LEU A 406 21.98 -7.57 -8.83
CA LEU A 406 23.11 -6.81 -8.33
C LEU A 406 22.98 -6.70 -6.81
N SER A 407 23.48 -7.72 -6.10
CA SER A 407 23.46 -7.77 -4.63
C SER A 407 24.78 -7.28 -4.04
N CYS A 408 24.69 -6.23 -3.23
CA CYS A 408 25.78 -5.70 -2.42
C CYS A 408 25.48 -5.98 -0.94
N TYR A 409 26.52 -6.20 -0.15
CA TYR A 409 26.40 -6.40 1.29
C TYR A 409 27.21 -5.34 2.01
N LEU A 410 26.54 -4.56 2.85
CA LEU A 410 27.13 -3.48 3.62
C LEU A 410 27.32 -3.97 5.05
N ASP A 411 28.57 -4.13 5.46
CA ASP A 411 28.92 -4.42 6.83
C ASP A 411 28.82 -3.13 7.67
N LEU A 412 27.81 -3.05 8.54
CA LEU A 412 27.55 -1.87 9.36
C LEU A 412 28.54 -1.72 10.53
N ARG A 413 29.50 -2.63 10.69
CA ARG A 413 30.64 -2.44 11.62
C ARG A 413 31.82 -1.74 10.96
N THR A 414 31.85 -1.68 9.62
CA THR A 414 32.91 -0.97 8.88
C THR A 414 32.51 0.49 8.65
N ASN A 415 33.49 1.40 8.70
CA ASN A 415 33.27 2.82 8.39
C ASN A 415 32.66 3.00 7.00
N GLN A 416 33.11 2.20 6.02
CA GLN A 416 32.60 2.23 4.66
C GLN A 416 31.12 1.80 4.58
N GLY A 417 30.74 0.68 5.21
CA GLY A 417 29.36 0.19 5.18
C GLY A 417 28.39 1.14 5.89
N GLN A 418 28.80 1.73 7.01
CA GLN A 418 28.01 2.77 7.68
C GLN A 418 27.87 4.02 6.83
N HIS A 419 28.98 4.51 6.25
CA HIS A 419 28.96 5.72 5.45
C HIS A 419 28.06 5.59 4.22
N ILE A 420 28.16 4.47 3.50
CA ILE A 420 27.30 4.18 2.33
C ILE A 420 25.83 4.07 2.75
N THR A 421 25.54 3.39 3.85
CA THR A 421 24.16 3.27 4.36
C THR A 421 23.55 4.62 4.71
N ARG A 422 24.32 5.52 5.35
CA ARG A 422 23.87 6.89 5.64
C ARG A 422 23.67 7.71 4.37
N LEU A 423 24.60 7.65 3.42
CA LEU A 423 24.46 8.34 2.12
C LEU A 423 23.18 7.89 1.38
N LEU A 424 22.88 6.59 1.38
CA LEU A 424 21.65 6.07 0.78
C LEU A 424 20.39 6.57 1.48
N ALA A 425 20.42 6.64 2.82
CA ALA A 425 19.31 7.14 3.62
C ALA A 425 19.06 8.64 3.41
N GLU A 426 20.12 9.45 3.41
CA GLU A 426 20.05 10.92 3.34
C GLU A 426 19.71 11.42 1.92
N SER A 427 20.34 10.86 0.90
CA SER A 427 20.14 11.31 -0.48
C SER A 427 18.87 10.75 -1.12
N GLY A 428 18.40 9.57 -0.67
CA GLY A 428 17.31 8.83 -1.30
C GLY A 428 17.56 8.44 -2.76
N GLN A 429 18.80 8.60 -3.25
CA GLN A 429 19.20 8.32 -4.61
C GLN A 429 20.59 7.70 -4.65
N TYR A 430 20.85 6.91 -5.67
CA TYR A 430 22.17 6.37 -5.94
C TYR A 430 22.38 6.19 -7.43
N ARG A 431 23.62 5.86 -7.82
CA ARG A 431 23.99 5.62 -9.22
C ARG A 431 24.44 4.19 -9.41
N VAL A 432 24.03 3.55 -10.50
CA VAL A 432 24.60 2.28 -10.96
C VAL A 432 25.55 2.58 -12.11
N LEU A 433 26.84 2.34 -11.92
CA LEU A 433 27.86 2.55 -12.95
C LEU A 433 28.17 1.20 -13.60
N LEU A 434 27.99 1.15 -14.92
CA LEU A 434 28.25 -0.04 -15.72
C LEU A 434 29.59 0.11 -16.44
N PHE A 435 30.52 -0.81 -16.20
CA PHE A 435 31.85 -0.86 -16.78
C PHE A 435 31.97 -2.01 -17.76
N SER A 436 32.52 -1.74 -18.93
CA SER A 436 32.79 -2.76 -19.95
C SER A 436 34.07 -3.51 -19.60
N LYS A 437 34.05 -4.85 -19.69
CA LYS A 437 35.26 -5.69 -19.52
C LYS A 437 36.35 -5.37 -20.55
N GLU A 438 35.93 -5.04 -21.77
CA GLU A 438 36.78 -4.83 -22.94
C GLU A 438 37.54 -3.51 -22.84
N THR A 439 36.88 -2.45 -22.39
CA THR A 439 37.46 -1.09 -22.34
C THR A 439 37.93 -0.70 -20.94
N LYS A 440 37.45 -1.40 -19.90
CA LYS A 440 37.68 -1.07 -18.47
C LYS A 440 37.25 0.35 -18.09
N ARG A 441 36.38 0.95 -18.91
CA ARG A 441 35.81 2.29 -18.71
C ARG A 441 34.33 2.18 -18.38
N CYS A 442 33.84 3.17 -17.65
CA CYS A 442 32.40 3.32 -17.44
C CYS A 442 31.72 3.65 -18.77
N THR A 443 30.79 2.79 -19.18
CA THR A 443 30.02 2.92 -20.42
C THR A 443 28.74 3.70 -20.16
N ASN A 444 28.07 3.44 -19.03
CA ASN A 444 26.77 4.04 -18.70
C ASN A 444 26.59 4.24 -17.19
N VAL A 445 25.81 5.25 -16.83
CA VAL A 445 25.41 5.55 -15.46
C VAL A 445 23.89 5.60 -15.37
N LEU A 446 23.30 4.75 -14.54
CA LEU A 446 21.86 4.65 -14.36
C LEU A 446 21.43 5.27 -13.02
N PRO A 447 20.49 6.24 -13.00
CA PRO A 447 20.04 6.87 -11.76
C PRO A 447 18.98 6.02 -11.06
N ALA A 448 19.20 5.62 -9.81
CA ALA A 448 18.24 4.82 -9.05
C ALA A 448 17.78 5.56 -7.79
N THR A 449 16.53 5.32 -7.40
CA THR A 449 15.91 5.94 -6.22
C THR A 449 15.66 4.91 -5.14
N VAL A 450 15.82 5.32 -3.89
CA VAL A 450 15.46 4.55 -2.70
C VAL A 450 14.07 5.03 -2.26
N PRO A 451 13.09 4.14 -2.07
CA PRO A 451 11.78 4.54 -1.56
C PRO A 451 11.90 5.26 -0.21
N PRO A 452 11.15 6.36 0.05
CA PRO A 452 11.28 7.13 1.28
C PRO A 452 11.10 6.29 2.56
N SER A 453 10.28 5.24 2.51
CA SER A 453 10.13 4.27 3.61
C SER A 453 11.42 3.50 3.90
N GLN A 454 12.16 3.09 2.87
CA GLN A 454 13.44 2.40 3.03
C GLN A 454 14.57 3.36 3.41
N CYS A 455 14.52 4.65 3.03
CA CYS A 455 15.47 5.65 3.54
C CYS A 455 15.45 5.75 5.06
N LYS A 456 14.25 5.76 5.66
CA LYS A 456 14.08 5.79 7.12
C LYS A 456 14.67 4.55 7.78
N LEU A 457 14.35 3.36 7.24
CA LEU A 457 14.88 2.09 7.72
C LEU A 457 16.41 2.04 7.63
N LEU A 458 17.01 2.50 6.53
CA LEU A 458 18.48 2.54 6.38
C LEU A 458 19.13 3.45 7.43
N MET A 459 18.50 4.58 7.77
CA MET A 459 18.98 5.47 8.83
C MET A 459 18.93 4.79 10.21
N GLU A 460 17.84 4.09 10.52
CA GLU A 460 17.69 3.31 11.76
C GLU A 460 18.71 2.17 11.82
N TRP A 461 18.90 1.42 10.74
CA TRP A 461 19.85 0.31 10.68
C TRP A 461 21.29 0.79 10.85
N ALA A 462 21.64 1.93 10.25
CA ALA A 462 22.94 2.57 10.46
C ALA A 462 23.20 2.95 11.93
N ALA A 463 22.15 3.27 12.69
CA ALA A 463 22.24 3.51 14.13
C ALA A 463 22.37 2.20 14.93
N ILE A 464 21.58 1.18 14.59
CA ILE A 464 21.63 -0.15 15.25
C ILE A 464 22.99 -0.82 15.06
N GLY A 465 23.58 -0.70 13.87
CA GLY A 465 24.92 -1.23 13.57
C GLY A 465 26.03 -0.65 14.48
N PHE A 466 25.80 0.52 15.07
CA PHE A 466 26.72 1.16 16.01
C PHE A 466 26.61 0.59 17.43
N SER A 467 25.41 0.18 17.87
CA SER A 467 25.14 -0.22 19.26
C SER A 467 25.21 -1.72 19.55
N SER A 468 25.11 -2.58 18.52
CA SER A 468 25.01 -4.04 18.75
C SER A 468 26.37 -4.71 18.96
N PRO A 469 26.54 -5.55 20.00
CA PRO A 469 27.72 -6.43 20.13
C PRO A 469 27.67 -7.50 19.03
N ALA A 470 28.75 -7.65 18.26
CA ALA A 470 28.85 -8.69 17.23
C ALA A 470 29.31 -9.99 17.89
N THR A 471 28.45 -11.02 17.85
CA THR A 471 28.69 -12.29 18.55
C THR A 471 29.21 -13.38 17.60
N SER A 472 29.21 -13.13 16.28
CA SER A 472 29.77 -14.05 15.27
C SER A 472 30.33 -13.34 14.04
N LEU A 473 30.84 -14.12 13.07
CA LEU A 473 31.42 -13.64 11.82
C LEU A 473 30.38 -13.07 10.83
N TYR A 474 30.73 -11.97 10.15
CA TYR A 474 30.00 -11.33 9.02
C TYR A 474 29.47 -12.34 7.99
N THR A 475 30.22 -13.42 7.74
CA THR A 475 29.88 -14.47 6.76
C THR A 475 28.56 -15.17 7.07
N VAL A 476 28.19 -15.32 8.35
CA VAL A 476 26.94 -15.97 8.76
C VAL A 476 25.74 -15.11 8.39
N SER A 477 25.72 -13.85 8.82
CA SER A 477 24.64 -12.91 8.46
C SER A 477 24.54 -12.67 6.96
N LYS A 478 25.69 -12.62 6.25
CA LYS A 478 25.71 -12.56 4.80
C LYS A 478 25.05 -13.79 4.15
N GLN A 479 25.34 -14.99 4.65
CA GLN A 479 24.74 -16.22 4.13
C GLN A 479 23.23 -16.26 4.41
N MET A 480 22.78 -15.88 5.61
CA MET A 480 21.35 -15.79 5.94
C MET A 480 20.60 -14.84 4.99
N LEU A 481 21.16 -13.66 4.74
CA LEU A 481 20.57 -12.70 3.79
C LEU A 481 20.59 -13.22 2.35
N LYS A 482 21.58 -14.03 1.98
CA LYS A 482 21.64 -14.68 0.67
C LYS A 482 20.55 -15.74 0.53
N ASP A 483 20.34 -16.57 1.54
CA ASP A 483 19.30 -17.61 1.53
C ASP A 483 17.90 -16.98 1.47
N GLU A 484 17.70 -15.86 2.18
CA GLU A 484 16.45 -15.10 2.12
C GLU A 484 16.22 -14.44 0.76
N LEU A 485 17.28 -13.95 0.13
CA LEU A 485 17.21 -13.45 -1.24
C LEU A 485 16.79 -14.56 -2.22
N GLU A 486 17.40 -15.74 -2.16
CA GLU A 486 17.05 -16.86 -3.06
C GLU A 486 15.58 -17.27 -2.93
N LYS A 487 15.04 -17.30 -1.70
CA LYS A 487 13.61 -17.59 -1.46
C LYS A 487 12.68 -16.54 -2.07
N THR A 488 13.11 -15.28 -2.09
CA THR A 488 12.29 -14.14 -2.54
C THR A 488 12.43 -13.83 -4.03
N LYS A 489 13.45 -14.37 -4.72
CA LYS A 489 13.66 -14.14 -6.17
C LYS A 489 12.42 -14.42 -7.02
N PRO A 490 11.69 -15.55 -6.88
CA PRO A 490 10.53 -15.81 -7.73
C PRO A 490 9.45 -14.74 -7.60
N SER A 491 9.17 -14.27 -6.38
CA SER A 491 8.19 -13.21 -6.13
C SER A 491 8.62 -11.86 -6.71
N ILE A 492 9.92 -11.54 -6.65
CA ILE A 492 10.47 -10.31 -7.25
C ILE A 492 10.37 -10.37 -8.79
N LEU A 493 10.61 -11.53 -9.41
CA LEU A 493 10.48 -11.71 -10.85
C LEU A 493 9.04 -11.55 -11.33
N LEU A 494 8.08 -12.18 -10.67
CA LEU A 494 6.66 -12.01 -10.98
C LEU A 494 6.24 -10.53 -10.90
N ARG A 495 6.73 -9.80 -9.89
CA ARG A 495 6.47 -8.36 -9.74
C ARG A 495 7.08 -7.55 -10.89
N LEU A 496 8.29 -7.88 -11.33
CA LEU A 496 8.98 -7.22 -12.44
C LEU A 496 8.32 -7.49 -13.79
N GLU A 497 7.84 -8.71 -14.02
CA GLU A 497 7.09 -9.10 -15.22
C GLU A 497 5.78 -8.32 -15.34
N SER A 498 5.07 -8.14 -14.22
CA SER A 498 3.86 -7.32 -14.13
C SER A 498 4.15 -5.83 -14.41
N LEU A 499 5.15 -5.25 -13.76
CA LEU A 499 5.52 -3.83 -13.95
C LEU A 499 5.93 -3.49 -15.39
N TYR A 500 6.50 -4.45 -16.13
CA TYR A 500 6.88 -4.26 -17.54
C TYR A 500 5.74 -4.47 -18.53
N ALA A 501 4.74 -5.28 -18.18
CA ALA A 501 3.55 -5.46 -19.02
C ALA A 501 2.79 -4.14 -19.18
N ASP A 502 2.73 -3.33 -18.12
CA ASP A 502 2.09 -2.01 -18.10
C ASP A 502 2.88 -0.95 -18.90
N LEU A 503 4.21 -1.06 -18.97
CA LEU A 503 5.07 -0.09 -19.69
C LEU A 503 5.02 -0.24 -21.23
N ASN A 504 4.82 -1.46 -21.75
CA ASN A 504 4.78 -1.72 -23.20
C ASN A 504 3.40 -1.53 -23.85
N TYR A 505 2.32 -1.47 -23.07
CA TYR A 505 1.00 -1.09 -23.60
C TYR A 505 0.98 0.40 -24.03
N ASN A 506 1.80 1.22 -23.39
CA ASN A 506 1.92 2.66 -23.66
C ASN A 506 2.98 3.04 -24.72
N SER A 507 3.80 2.11 -25.20
CA SER A 507 4.84 2.40 -26.21
C SER A 507 4.52 1.90 -27.63
N ASN A 508 3.53 1.01 -27.79
CA ASN A 508 3.17 0.42 -29.08
C ASN A 508 2.08 1.21 -29.86
N SER A 509 1.61 2.35 -29.36
CA SER A 509 0.59 3.19 -30.02
C SER A 509 1.15 4.31 -30.90
N THR A 510 2.49 4.41 -31.08
CA THR A 510 3.11 5.56 -31.79
C THR A 510 3.95 5.24 -33.03
N THR A 511 3.93 4.02 -33.56
CA THR A 511 4.63 3.72 -34.82
C THR A 511 3.80 2.85 -35.75
N SER A 512 2.75 3.43 -36.34
CA SER A 512 2.20 2.96 -37.61
C SER A 512 1.42 4.08 -38.30
N SER A 513 2.14 5.02 -38.92
CA SER A 513 1.62 5.81 -40.04
C SER A 513 2.78 6.46 -40.79
N ALA A 514 3.41 5.67 -41.65
CA ALA A 514 4.10 6.19 -42.81
C ALA A 514 3.80 5.25 -43.99
N ILE A 515 3.40 5.87 -45.11
CA ILE A 515 3.24 5.31 -46.45
C ILE A 515 1.90 4.60 -46.67
N VAL A 516 0.95 5.27 -47.32
CA VAL A 516 0.56 5.07 -48.74
C VAL A 516 -0.46 6.18 -49.11
N ASN A 517 -0.09 6.95 -50.14
CA ASN A 517 -0.85 7.90 -50.99
C ASN A 517 -1.68 9.01 -50.35
#